data_AF-A0A627Z159-F1
#
_entry.id   AF-A0A627Z159-F1
#
_cell.length_a   1.000
_cell.length_b   1.000
_cell.length_c   1.000
_cell.angle_alpha   90.00
_cell.angle_beta   90.00
_cell.angle_gamma   90.00
#
_symmetry.space_group_name_H-M   'P 1'
#
loop_
_entity.id
_entity.type
_entity.pdbx_description
1 polymer ?
#
loop_
_entity_poly.entity_id
_entity_poly.type
_entity_poly.pdbx_seq_one_letter_code
_entity_poly.pdbx_strand_id
1 'polypeptide(L)'
;MFMVSFENTNLPNNSYVMYVGKAGDVNSNNTILRRFMDYVNPSGFRDRPRIKKLIKYFSEHLYYYYATIPVGQSTADVESTLADIFVPPCCQRDFSANVRSLLRGIRIT
;
A
#
# COMPACT_ATOMS: atom_id res chain seq x y z
N MET A 1 1.57 5.23 0.63
CA MET A 1 1.95 4.17 -0.32
C MET A 1 3.37 3.75 -0.02
N PHE A 2 3.64 2.45 0.04
CA PHE A 2 5.01 1.94 0.19
C PHE A 2 5.53 1.41 -1.14
N MET A 3 6.75 1.80 -1.49
CA MET A 3 7.49 1.30 -2.63
C MET A 3 8.83 0.72 -2.18
N VAL A 4 9.28 -0.32 -2.88
CA VAL A 4 10.65 -0.84 -2.73
C VAL A 4 11.43 -0.45 -3.97
N SER A 5 12.58 0.18 -3.76
CA SER A 5 13.50 0.59 -4.82
C SER A 5 14.92 0.17 -4.47
N PHE A 6 15.63 -0.40 -5.42
CA PHE A 6 17.03 -0.79 -5.26
C PHE A 6 17.92 0.13 -6.08
N GLU A 7 18.76 0.90 -5.40
CA GLU A 7 19.80 1.69 -6.03
C GLU A 7 21.09 0.86 -6.06
N ASN A 8 21.47 0.40 -7.25
CA ASN A 8 22.70 -0.34 -7.47
C ASN A 8 23.30 0.08 -8.81
N THR A 9 24.59 0.40 -8.84
CA THR A 9 25.27 0.88 -10.06
C THR A 9 25.29 -0.14 -11.20
N ASN A 10 25.08 -1.42 -10.90
CA ASN A 10 25.06 -2.51 -11.87
C ASN A 10 23.64 -2.94 -12.27
N LEU A 11 22.59 -2.35 -11.69
CA LEU A 11 21.20 -2.66 -12.01
C LEU A 11 20.47 -1.42 -12.53
N PRO A 12 19.51 -1.57 -13.44
CA PRO A 12 18.63 -0.47 -13.81
C PRO A 12 17.87 0.05 -12.58
N ASN A 13 17.67 1.37 -12.54
CA ASN A 13 16.78 1.99 -11.55
C ASN A 13 15.39 1.36 -11.64
N ASN A 14 14.89 0.89 -10.50
CA ASN A 14 13.61 0.20 -10.42
C ASN A 14 12.88 0.58 -9.13
N SER A 15 11.56 0.67 -9.22
CA SER A 15 10.70 0.93 -8.07
C SER A 15 9.41 0.12 -8.21
N TYR A 16 9.06 -0.64 -7.18
CA TYR A 16 7.88 -1.50 -7.17
C TYR A 16 6.89 -1.03 -6.11
N VAL A 17 5.62 -0.85 -6.50
CA VAL A 17 4.55 -0.53 -5.55
C VAL A 17 4.23 -1.78 -4.74
N MET A 18 4.53 -1.73 -3.44
CA MET A 18 4.36 -2.87 -2.54
C MET A 18 3.07 -2.79 -1.73
N TYR A 19 2.56 -1.58 -1.48
CA TYR A 19 1.32 -1.36 -0.75
C TYR A 19 0.69 0.01 -1.05
N VAL A 20 -0.62 0.03 -1.27
CA VAL A 20 -1.44 1.24 -1.33
C VAL A 20 -2.37 1.26 -0.11
N GLY A 21 -2.50 2.42 0.52
CA GLY A 21 -3.38 2.60 1.67
C GLY A 21 -3.90 4.03 1.76
N LYS A 22 -5.08 4.22 2.36
CA LYS A 22 -5.66 5.54 2.63
C LYS A 22 -5.58 5.98 4.08
N ALA A 23 -5.71 7.28 4.29
CA ALA A 23 -5.95 7.89 5.58
C ALA A 23 -6.99 9.00 5.43
N GLY A 24 -7.91 9.07 6.40
CA GLY A 24 -9.10 9.91 6.28
C GLY A 24 -10.04 9.41 5.19
N ASP A 25 -11.23 10.01 5.11
CA ASP A 25 -12.21 9.85 4.03
C ASP A 25 -13.35 10.85 4.23
N VAL A 26 -14.35 10.85 3.35
CA VAL A 26 -15.60 11.64 3.51
C VAL A 26 -16.23 11.46 4.89
N ASN A 27 -16.12 10.25 5.46
CA ASN A 27 -16.65 9.89 6.79
C ASN A 27 -15.57 9.58 7.83
N SER A 28 -14.32 10.02 7.62
CA SER A 28 -13.21 9.71 8.55
C SER A 28 -12.24 10.87 8.70
N ASN A 29 -12.04 11.30 9.95
CA ASN A 29 -11.08 12.34 10.31
C ASN A 29 -9.66 11.79 10.57
N ASN A 30 -9.36 10.57 10.14
CA ASN A 30 -8.01 10.03 10.29
C ASN A 30 -7.02 10.81 9.41
N THR A 31 -5.77 10.96 9.86
CA THR A 31 -4.76 11.73 9.13
C THR A 31 -3.67 10.83 8.59
N ILE A 32 -2.99 11.29 7.53
CA ILE A 32 -1.84 10.57 6.98
C ILE A 32 -0.74 10.37 8.03
N LEU A 33 -0.54 11.36 8.92
CA LEU A 33 0.41 11.28 10.02
C LEU A 33 0.05 10.15 10.98
N ARG A 34 -1.21 10.10 11.45
CA ARG A 34 -1.66 9.05 12.37
C ARG A 34 -1.53 7.67 11.72
N ARG A 35 -1.91 7.55 10.45
CA ARG A 35 -1.73 6.31 9.68
C ARG A 35 -0.25 5.91 9.54
N PHE A 36 0.64 6.87 9.32
CA PHE A 36 2.07 6.59 9.22
C PHE A 36 2.63 6.07 10.56
N MET A 37 2.22 6.68 11.68
CA MET A 37 2.63 6.23 13.01
C MET A 37 2.18 4.79 13.32
N ASP A 38 1.05 4.33 12.77
CA ASP A 38 0.63 2.93 12.89
C ASP A 38 1.64 1.95 12.23
N TYR A 39 2.42 2.40 11.25
CA TYR A 39 3.45 1.59 10.60
C TYR A 39 4.81 1.64 11.30
N VAL A 40 5.08 2.68 12.07
CA VAL A 40 6.35 2.78 12.81
C VAL A 40 6.22 2.07 14.16
N ASN A 41 5.01 1.99 14.71
CA ASN A 41 4.75 1.38 16.00
C ASN A 41 4.46 -0.13 15.89
N PRO A 42 5.17 -1.00 16.64
CA PRO A 42 4.96 -2.46 16.61
C PRO A 42 3.53 -2.93 16.92
N SER A 43 2.76 -2.13 17.65
CA SER A 43 1.35 -2.39 17.99
C SER A 43 0.36 -2.10 16.86
N GLY A 44 0.74 -1.30 15.85
CA GLY A 44 -0.14 -0.88 14.76
C GLY A 44 -0.31 -1.92 13.62
N PHE A 45 0.37 -3.06 13.73
CA PHE A 45 0.36 -4.10 12.69
C PHE A 45 -0.66 -5.21 12.87
N ARG A 46 -1.53 -5.15 13.88
CA ARG A 46 -2.43 -6.26 14.26
C ARG A 46 -3.18 -6.86 13.05
N ASP A 47 -3.64 -6.02 12.15
CA ASP A 47 -4.41 -6.43 10.96
C ASP A 47 -3.60 -6.37 9.64
N ARG A 48 -2.28 -6.15 9.73
CA ARG A 48 -1.41 -5.85 8.57
C ARG A 48 -0.10 -6.66 8.60
N PRO A 49 -0.15 -8.01 8.68
CA PRO A 49 1.05 -8.84 8.81
C PRO A 49 1.99 -8.75 7.60
N ARG A 50 1.47 -8.49 6.39
CA ARG A 50 2.29 -8.29 5.19
C ARG A 50 3.11 -7.00 5.24
N ILE A 51 2.52 -5.92 5.76
CA ILE A 51 3.22 -4.64 5.93
C ILE A 51 4.31 -4.77 6.99
N LYS A 52 4.02 -5.48 8.09
CA LYS A 52 5.05 -5.80 9.09
C LYS A 52 6.26 -6.51 8.48
N LYS A 53 6.01 -7.51 7.61
CA LYS A 53 7.08 -8.20 6.89
C LYS A 53 7.82 -7.28 5.91
N LEU A 54 7.08 -6.48 5.13
CA LEU A 54 7.65 -5.51 4.19
C LEU A 54 8.64 -4.57 4.90
N ILE A 55 8.22 -3.94 5.99
CA ILE A 55 9.07 -3.03 6.76
C ILE A 55 10.26 -3.78 7.36
N LYS A 56 10.05 -4.97 7.91
CA LYS A 56 11.12 -5.77 8.50
C LYS A 56 12.22 -6.15 7.49
N TYR A 57 11.84 -6.53 6.26
CA TYR A 57 12.79 -7.09 5.29
C TYR A 57 13.36 -6.06 4.30
N PHE A 58 12.68 -4.93 4.10
CA PHE A 58 13.06 -3.96 3.09
C PHE A 58 13.32 -2.56 3.65
N SER A 59 13.47 -2.38 4.96
CA SER A 59 13.58 -1.04 5.60
C SER A 59 14.63 -0.12 4.95
N GLU A 60 15.75 -0.66 4.48
CA GLU A 60 16.83 0.11 3.84
C GLU A 60 16.52 0.54 2.40
N HIS A 61 15.48 -0.05 1.80
CA HIS A 61 15.06 0.14 0.42
C HIS A 61 13.59 0.59 0.32
N LEU A 62 12.98 0.96 1.45
CA LEU A 62 11.56 1.23 1.57
C LEU A 62 11.30 2.73 1.55
N TYR A 63 10.47 3.16 0.61
CA TYR A 63 10.09 4.56 0.45
C TYR A 63 8.60 4.71 0.73
N TYR A 64 8.25 5.76 1.48
CA TYR A 64 6.86 6.11 1.79
C TYR A 64 6.45 7.38 1.04
N TYR A 65 5.48 7.23 0.14
CA TYR A 65 4.89 8.34 -0.61
C TYR A 65 3.44 8.57 -0.18
N TYR A 66 3.00 9.82 -0.22
CA TYR A 66 1.60 10.18 -0.03
C TYR A 66 1.20 11.32 -0.96
N ALA A 67 -0.10 11.41 -1.22
CA ALA A 67 -0.72 12.53 -1.91
C ALA A 67 -1.98 12.93 -1.15
N THR A 68 -2.33 14.21 -1.23
CA THR A 68 -3.61 14.72 -0.74
C THR A 68 -4.62 14.74 -1.89
N ILE A 69 -5.90 14.63 -1.56
CA ILE A 69 -6.99 14.82 -2.52
C ILE A 69 -7.89 15.96 -2.06
N PRO A 70 -8.62 16.62 -2.97
CA PRO A 70 -9.56 17.68 -2.61
C PRO A 70 -10.62 17.22 -1.61
N VAL A 71 -11.10 18.15 -0.78
CA VAL A 71 -12.19 17.91 0.17
C VAL A 71 -13.45 17.47 -0.59
N GLY A 72 -14.14 16.45 -0.05
CA GLY A 72 -15.35 15.88 -0.66
C GLY A 72 -15.08 14.73 -1.64
N GLN A 73 -13.82 14.46 -2.01
CA GLN A 73 -13.48 13.25 -2.76
C GLN A 73 -13.20 12.07 -1.82
N SER A 74 -13.62 10.87 -2.25
CA SER A 74 -13.43 9.63 -1.51
C SER A 74 -11.99 9.15 -1.63
N THR A 75 -11.29 9.04 -0.49
CA THR A 75 -9.96 8.42 -0.47
C THR A 75 -10.04 6.91 -0.68
N ALA A 76 -11.20 6.30 -0.40
CA ALA A 76 -11.44 4.88 -0.64
C ALA A 76 -11.50 4.55 -2.14
N ASP A 77 -12.10 5.43 -2.94
CA ASP A 77 -12.22 5.22 -4.38
C ASP A 77 -10.85 5.29 -5.05
N VAL A 78 -10.02 6.25 -4.63
CA VAL A 78 -8.63 6.39 -5.07
C VAL A 78 -7.79 5.20 -4.62
N GLU A 79 -7.90 4.78 -3.35
CA GLU A 79 -7.20 3.60 -2.83
C GLU A 79 -7.54 2.34 -3.63
N SER A 80 -8.83 2.09 -3.87
CA SER A 80 -9.30 0.91 -4.60
C SER A 80 -8.83 0.95 -6.06
N THR A 81 -8.91 2.10 -6.72
CA THR A 81 -8.45 2.28 -8.10
C THR A 81 -6.95 1.98 -8.22
N LEU A 82 -6.13 2.53 -7.32
CA LEU A 82 -4.68 2.29 -7.33
C LEU A 82 -4.33 0.85 -6.94
N ALA A 83 -5.07 0.24 -6.01
CA ALA A 83 -4.90 -1.17 -5.65
C ALA A 83 -5.19 -2.09 -6.84
N ASP A 84 -6.22 -1.80 -7.63
CA ASP A 84 -6.57 -2.55 -8.84
C ASP A 84 -5.54 -2.38 -9.95
N ILE A 85 -5.01 -1.17 -10.17
CA ILE A 85 -4.00 -0.88 -11.19
C ILE A 85 -2.68 -1.59 -10.87
N PHE A 86 -2.18 -1.44 -9.63
CA PHE A 86 -0.85 -1.91 -9.27
C PHE A 86 -0.82 -3.35 -8.80
N VAL A 87 -1.95 -3.89 -8.34
CA VAL A 87 -2.05 -5.20 -7.68
C VAL A 87 -0.91 -5.44 -6.67
N PRO A 88 -0.71 -4.53 -5.72
CA PRO A 88 0.50 -4.55 -4.91
C PRO A 88 0.51 -5.78 -3.97
N PRO A 89 1.64 -6.49 -3.83
CA PRO A 89 1.72 -7.76 -3.10
C PRO A 89 1.23 -7.71 -1.64
N CYS A 90 1.34 -6.56 -0.97
CA CYS A 90 0.93 -6.43 0.42
C CYS A 90 -0.52 -5.99 0.62
N CYS A 91 -1.28 -5.67 -0.44
CA CYS A 91 -2.74 -5.50 -0.35
C CYS A 91 -3.42 -6.88 -0.31
N GLN A 92 -4.36 -7.06 0.63
CA GLN A 92 -5.06 -8.34 0.83
C GLN A 92 -6.56 -8.27 0.54
N ARG A 93 -7.19 -7.11 0.73
CA ARG A 93 -8.66 -7.01 0.80
C ARG A 93 -9.26 -5.84 0.01
N ASP A 94 -8.47 -5.16 -0.81
CA ASP A 94 -8.85 -3.85 -1.36
C ASP A 94 -9.06 -3.88 -2.89
N PHE A 95 -9.03 -5.06 -3.50
CA PHE A 95 -9.28 -5.22 -4.94
C PHE A 95 -10.77 -5.20 -5.26
N SER A 96 -11.16 -4.69 -6.43
CA SER A 96 -12.51 -4.84 -6.96
C SER A 96 -12.87 -6.31 -7.21
N ALA A 97 -14.17 -6.60 -7.30
CA ALA A 97 -14.65 -7.95 -7.57
C ALA A 97 -14.06 -8.55 -8.87
N ASN A 98 -13.93 -7.72 -9.91
CA ASN A 98 -13.37 -8.12 -11.19
C ASN A 98 -11.88 -8.50 -11.06
N VAL A 99 -11.07 -7.62 -10.48
CA VAL A 99 -9.63 -7.89 -10.28
C VAL A 99 -9.42 -9.10 -9.36
N ARG A 100 -10.22 -9.26 -8.31
CA ARG A 100 -10.18 -10.49 -7.48
C ARG A 100 -10.45 -11.75 -8.29
N SER A 101 -11.41 -11.71 -9.21
CA SER A 101 -11.73 -12.85 -10.06
C SER A 101 -10.54 -13.26 -10.93
N LEU A 102 -9.91 -12.27 -11.58
CA LEU A 102 -8.69 -12.49 -12.39
C LEU A 102 -7.54 -13.06 -11.54
N LEU A 103 -7.33 -12.51 -10.35
CA LEU A 103 -6.25 -12.94 -9.46
C LEU A 103 -6.44 -14.34 -8.87
N ARG A 104 -7.69 -14.84 -8.77
CA ARG A 104 -7.95 -16.23 -8.39
C ARG A 104 -7.36 -17.20 -9.42
N GLY A 105 -7.40 -16.86 -10.71
CA GLY A 105 -6.81 -17.67 -11.78
C GLY A 105 -5.29 -17.65 -11.82
N ILE A 106 -4.66 -16.63 -11.22
CA ILE A 106 -3.20 -16.45 -11.17
C ILE A 106 -2.56 -17.19 -9.98
N ARG A 107 -3.35 -17.61 -8.98
CA ARG A 107 -2.86 -18.47 -7.89
C ARG A 107 -2.62 -19.89 -8.42
N ILE A 108 -1.43 -20.11 -8.96
CA ILE A 108 -0.88 -21.45 -9.21
C ILE A 108 -0.35 -21.99 -7.87
N THR A 109 -1.23 -22.35 -6.95
CA THR A 109 -0.95 -23.16 -5.75
C THR A 109 -2.24 -23.74 -5.19
#